data_AF-A0A8T6PC18-F1
#
_entry.id   AF-A0A8T6PC18-F1
#
_cell.length_a   1.000
_cell.length_b   1.000
_cell.length_c   1.000
_cell.angle_alpha   90.00
_cell.angle_beta   90.00
_cell.angle_gamma   90.00
#
_symmetry.space_group_name_H-M   'P 1'
#
loop_
_entity.id
_entity.type
_entity.pdbx_description
1 polymer ?
#
loop_
_entity_poly.entity_id
_entity_poly.type
_entity_poly.pdbx_seq_one_letter_code
_entity_poly.pdbx_strand_id
1 'polypeptide(L)'
;MIHDLDETIKQILTQQGKLNAGDIDILFDQPTGEWAAGLTRPTINIYLYDIRENTELRRNLQRTVERVNGSGRSTFAPRRIDLNYLITVWARNPEDEHQLLWRVLRTLMQFGGINPEDGVGAVVEQPFKLPVQIALPSDAVRNMPDLWGVMENQLKPSVNMTITVALETDLAIEAPLVLTSTFRVGQGLPETQQLTHVDVEIYHIGGRVISEDTPAGAGVQVTLLNRGDTVETDAAGQFVFAYLQPGEYDVEIIAEGRKAKRHSITVPSDNYDLPL
;
A
#
# COMPACT_ATOMS: atom_id res chain seq x y z
N MET A 1 15.47 -8.67 -0.43
CA MET A 1 14.04 -8.99 -0.32
C MET A 1 13.72 -10.47 -0.56
N ILE A 2 13.76 -11.00 -1.80
CA ILE A 2 13.38 -12.42 -2.05
C ILE A 2 14.32 -13.38 -1.30
N HIS A 3 15.64 -13.16 -1.38
CA HIS A 3 16.62 -13.94 -0.62
C HIS A 3 16.36 -13.92 0.90
N ASP A 4 16.00 -12.75 1.44
CA ASP A 4 15.70 -12.62 2.88
C ASP A 4 14.39 -13.31 3.25
N LEU A 5 13.43 -13.35 2.33
CA LEU A 5 12.19 -14.11 2.48
C LEU A 5 12.46 -15.62 2.49
N ASP A 6 13.34 -16.10 1.61
CA ASP A 6 13.73 -17.51 1.58
C ASP A 6 14.39 -17.94 2.90
N GLU A 7 15.31 -17.12 3.43
CA GLU A 7 15.90 -17.34 4.76
C GLU A 7 14.86 -17.25 5.89
N THR A 8 13.89 -16.35 5.79
CA THR A 8 12.76 -16.26 6.74
C THR A 8 11.93 -17.55 6.74
N ILE A 9 11.55 -18.06 5.57
CA ILE A 9 10.80 -19.31 5.42
C ILE A 9 11.59 -20.48 6.03
N LYS A 10 12.90 -20.54 5.75
CA LYS A 10 13.80 -21.55 6.30
C LYS A 10 13.87 -21.51 7.83
N GLN A 11 13.96 -20.32 8.42
CA GLN A 11 13.94 -20.15 9.88
C GLN A 11 12.60 -20.59 10.48
N ILE A 12 11.48 -20.20 9.88
CA ILE A 12 10.13 -20.60 10.34
C ILE A 12 10.00 -22.13 10.34
N LEU A 13 10.39 -22.79 9.25
CA LEU A 13 10.30 -24.25 9.13
C LEU A 13 11.25 -24.97 10.10
N THR A 14 12.45 -24.44 10.33
CA THR A 14 13.42 -25.04 11.25
C THR A 14 12.95 -24.92 12.70
N GLN A 15 12.56 -23.70 13.12
CA GLN A 15 12.18 -23.41 14.50
C GLN A 15 10.82 -24.00 14.87
N GLN A 16 9.80 -23.76 14.04
CA GLN A 16 8.43 -24.14 14.38
C GLN A 16 8.07 -25.54 13.87
N GLY A 17 8.62 -25.94 12.73
CA GLY A 17 8.50 -27.31 12.23
C GLY A 17 9.28 -28.32 13.07
N LYS A 18 10.16 -27.85 13.98
CA LYS A 18 11.12 -28.67 14.74
C LYS A 18 11.93 -29.57 13.83
N LEU A 19 12.18 -29.11 12.61
CA LEU A 19 12.95 -29.85 11.63
C LEU A 19 14.41 -29.69 12.02
N ASN A 20 15.04 -30.80 12.42
CA ASN A 20 16.45 -30.78 12.76
C ASN A 20 17.23 -30.45 11.49
N ALA A 21 17.89 -29.29 11.46
CA ALA A 21 18.76 -28.87 10.36
C ALA A 21 19.91 -29.86 10.10
N GLY A 22 20.21 -30.74 11.07
CA GLY A 22 21.17 -31.81 10.91
C GLY A 22 20.66 -33.06 10.21
N ASP A 23 19.34 -33.23 10.03
CA ASP A 23 18.70 -34.44 9.49
C ASP A 23 18.07 -34.23 8.10
N ILE A 24 17.51 -33.03 7.87
CA ILE A 24 16.71 -32.67 6.69
C ILE A 24 17.25 -31.37 6.11
N ASP A 25 17.48 -31.35 4.80
CA ASP A 25 17.92 -30.15 4.09
C ASP A 25 16.72 -29.33 3.60
N ILE A 26 16.82 -28.00 3.63
CA ILE A 26 15.83 -27.07 3.07
C ILE A 26 16.52 -26.26 1.97
N LEU A 27 16.09 -26.45 0.73
CA LEU A 27 16.65 -25.81 -0.47
C LEU A 27 15.58 -25.03 -1.22
N PHE A 28 16.02 -24.07 -2.05
CA PHE A 28 15.16 -23.17 -2.84
C PHE A 28 15.48 -23.23 -4.33
N ASP A 29 16.14 -24.32 -4.75
CA ASP A 29 16.61 -24.51 -6.13
C ASP A 29 15.50 -25.05 -7.03
N GLN A 30 15.71 -24.93 -8.34
CA GLN A 30 14.86 -25.60 -9.31
C GLN A 30 15.04 -27.13 -9.22
N PRO A 31 13.97 -27.93 -9.00
CA PRO A 31 14.09 -29.37 -8.82
C PRO A 31 14.20 -30.12 -10.15
N THR A 32 15.33 -29.98 -10.84
CA THR A 32 15.63 -30.73 -12.06
C THR A 32 15.91 -32.21 -11.77
N GLY A 33 15.82 -33.07 -12.78
CA GLY A 33 16.16 -34.49 -12.65
C GLY A 33 17.60 -34.73 -12.15
N GLU A 34 18.58 -33.97 -12.66
CA GLU A 34 19.98 -34.04 -12.21
C GLU A 34 20.14 -33.60 -10.75
N TRP A 35 19.46 -32.51 -10.36
CA TRP A 35 19.46 -32.03 -8.98
C TRP A 35 18.90 -33.08 -8.03
N ALA A 36 17.76 -33.71 -8.38
CA ALA A 36 17.13 -34.74 -7.58
C ALA A 36 18.01 -35.98 -7.41
N ALA A 37 18.77 -36.35 -8.45
CA ALA A 37 19.72 -37.46 -8.41
C ALA A 37 20.93 -37.21 -7.50
N GLY A 38 21.30 -35.94 -7.28
CA GLY A 38 22.40 -35.52 -6.41
C GLY A 38 22.06 -35.55 -4.91
N LEU A 39 20.78 -35.71 -4.55
CA LEU A 39 20.33 -35.66 -3.15
C LEU A 39 20.74 -36.92 -2.38
N THR A 40 21.45 -36.72 -1.28
CA THR A 40 21.90 -37.82 -0.40
C THR A 40 21.04 -37.98 0.85
N ARG A 41 20.31 -36.92 1.22
CA ARG A 41 19.50 -36.80 2.44
C ARG A 41 18.06 -36.44 2.07
N PRO A 42 17.09 -36.63 2.98
CA PRO A 42 15.75 -36.10 2.80
C PRO A 42 15.79 -34.57 2.69
N THR A 43 15.18 -34.03 1.64
CA THR A 43 15.24 -32.60 1.32
C THR A 43 13.85 -32.04 1.08
N ILE A 44 13.54 -30.91 1.71
CA ILE A 44 12.38 -30.08 1.40
C ILE A 44 12.85 -29.04 0.40
N ASN A 45 12.25 -29.00 -0.77
CA ASN A 45 12.54 -27.99 -1.78
C ASN A 45 11.38 -27.00 -1.92
N ILE A 46 11.69 -25.72 -1.90
CA ILE A 46 10.73 -24.60 -1.94
C ILE A 46 11.09 -23.74 -3.14
N TYR A 47 10.56 -24.10 -4.31
CA TYR A 47 10.91 -23.48 -5.58
C TYR A 47 9.99 -22.31 -5.91
N LEU A 48 10.54 -21.10 -6.08
CA LEU A 48 9.80 -19.93 -6.56
C LEU A 48 9.57 -20.04 -8.07
N TYR A 49 8.34 -20.31 -8.51
CA TYR A 49 8.04 -20.56 -9.92
C TYR A 49 7.36 -19.39 -10.64
N ASP A 50 6.74 -18.46 -9.91
CA ASP A 50 5.98 -17.36 -10.50
C ASP A 50 5.91 -16.15 -9.55
N ILE A 51 5.95 -14.95 -10.13
CA ILE A 51 5.89 -13.66 -9.42
C ILE A 51 4.86 -12.79 -10.14
N ARG A 52 3.82 -12.33 -9.42
CA ARG A 52 2.73 -11.55 -10.02
C ARG A 52 2.30 -10.38 -9.13
N GLU A 53 1.88 -9.28 -9.74
CA GLU A 53 1.25 -8.19 -8.98
C GLU A 53 -0.15 -8.61 -8.54
N ASN A 54 -0.43 -8.45 -7.24
CA ASN A 54 -1.75 -8.63 -6.68
C ASN A 54 -2.61 -7.39 -6.95
N THR A 55 -3.40 -7.46 -8.03
CA THR A 55 -4.28 -6.36 -8.43
C THR A 55 -5.55 -6.22 -7.59
N GLU A 56 -5.90 -7.22 -6.78
CA GLU A 56 -7.05 -7.12 -5.86
C GLU A 56 -6.70 -6.21 -4.68
N LEU A 57 -5.52 -6.42 -4.09
CA LEU A 57 -4.98 -5.58 -3.02
C LEU A 57 -4.55 -4.19 -3.51
N ARG A 58 -4.59 -3.93 -4.82
CA ARG A 58 -4.40 -2.61 -5.42
C ARG A 58 -5.56 -1.65 -5.14
N ARG A 59 -6.77 -2.12 -4.84
CA ARG A 59 -7.97 -1.26 -4.76
C ARG A 59 -7.92 -0.16 -3.69
N ASN A 60 -6.98 -0.25 -2.74
CA ASN A 60 -6.82 0.70 -1.64
C ASN A 60 -5.51 1.51 -1.72
N LEU A 61 -5.00 1.81 -2.93
CA LEU A 61 -3.88 2.75 -3.08
C LEU A 61 -4.33 4.16 -2.68
N GLN A 62 -4.34 4.46 -1.37
CA GLN A 62 -4.47 5.82 -0.89
C GLN A 62 -3.20 6.57 -1.28
N ARG A 63 -3.40 7.64 -2.05
CA ARG A 63 -2.36 8.58 -2.41
C ARG A 63 -2.04 9.41 -1.16
N THR A 64 -0.93 9.13 -0.48
CA THR A 64 -0.52 9.98 0.63
C THR A 64 0.02 11.28 0.03
N VAL A 65 -0.63 12.40 0.35
CA VAL A 65 -0.21 13.73 -0.07
C VAL A 65 0.45 14.40 1.13
N GLU A 66 1.77 14.42 1.14
CA GLU A 66 2.57 15.12 2.13
C GLU A 66 2.87 16.52 1.61
N ARG A 67 2.33 17.56 2.26
CA ARG A 67 2.56 18.96 1.85
C ARG A 67 3.83 19.47 2.52
N VAL A 68 4.88 19.71 1.74
CA VAL A 68 6.17 20.25 2.20
C VAL A 68 6.42 21.59 1.48
N ASN A 69 6.52 22.69 2.23
CA ASN A 69 6.96 24.01 1.76
C ASN A 69 6.28 24.50 0.45
N GLY A 70 4.94 24.49 0.38
CA GLY A 70 4.20 24.98 -0.80
C GLY A 70 4.12 24.00 -1.98
N SER A 71 4.73 22.81 -1.85
CA SER A 71 4.60 21.70 -2.79
C SER A 71 3.90 20.51 -2.13
N GLY A 72 3.04 19.81 -2.87
CA GLY A 72 2.47 18.53 -2.47
C GLY A 72 3.34 17.40 -3.02
N ARG A 73 4.01 16.66 -2.15
CA ARG A 73 4.65 15.41 -2.50
C ARG A 73 3.63 14.30 -2.37
N SER A 74 3.26 13.73 -3.50
CA SER A 74 2.42 12.56 -3.52
C SER A 74 3.24 11.30 -3.71
N THR A 75 3.20 10.40 -2.73
CA THR A 75 3.74 9.04 -2.85
C THR A 75 2.63 8.06 -3.18
N PHE A 76 2.92 7.10 -4.07
CA PHE A 76 2.03 5.97 -4.30
C PHE A 76 2.23 4.94 -3.20
N ALA A 77 1.13 4.33 -2.73
CA ALA A 77 1.23 3.21 -1.80
C ALA A 77 1.98 2.03 -2.44
N PRO A 78 2.71 1.23 -1.64
CA PRO A 78 3.53 0.13 -2.15
C PRO A 78 2.73 -0.87 -3.00
N ARG A 79 3.37 -1.39 -4.05
CA ARG A 79 2.78 -2.45 -4.89
C ARG A 79 2.77 -3.75 -4.12
N ARG A 80 1.67 -4.51 -4.22
CA ARG A 80 1.55 -5.82 -3.58
C ARG A 80 1.93 -6.88 -4.60
N ILE A 81 2.96 -7.65 -4.31
CA ILE A 81 3.51 -8.67 -5.19
C ILE A 81 3.31 -10.04 -4.54
N ASP A 82 2.65 -10.95 -5.23
CA ASP A 82 2.48 -12.34 -4.86
C ASP A 82 3.68 -13.15 -5.38
N LEU A 83 4.38 -13.80 -4.45
CA LEU A 83 5.46 -14.73 -4.70
C LEU A 83 4.91 -16.15 -4.55
N ASN A 84 4.91 -16.90 -5.65
CA ASN A 84 4.32 -18.22 -5.72
C ASN A 84 5.40 -19.31 -5.66
N TYR A 85 5.42 -20.03 -4.55
CA TYR A 85 6.34 -21.12 -4.25
C TYR A 85 5.67 -22.49 -4.41
N LEU A 86 6.47 -23.46 -4.86
CA LEU A 86 6.12 -24.86 -4.95
C LEU A 86 6.94 -25.66 -3.94
N ILE A 87 6.28 -26.23 -2.95
CA ILE A 87 6.91 -27.04 -1.91
C ILE A 87 6.84 -28.50 -2.30
N THR A 88 7.99 -29.15 -2.35
CA THR A 88 8.15 -30.57 -2.67
C THR A 88 9.07 -31.23 -1.66
N VAL A 89 8.89 -32.53 -1.45
CA VAL A 89 9.74 -33.31 -0.55
C VAL A 89 10.36 -34.46 -1.32
N TRP A 90 11.65 -34.65 -1.10
CA TRP A 90 12.49 -35.64 -1.75
C TRP A 90 13.07 -36.56 -0.69
N ALA A 91 12.72 -37.84 -0.75
CA ALA A 91 13.28 -38.87 0.13
C ALA A 91 13.42 -40.20 -0.62
N ARG A 92 14.06 -41.19 0.01
CA ARG A 92 14.24 -42.53 -0.60
C ARG A 92 12.91 -43.29 -0.69
N ASN A 93 12.06 -43.16 0.31
CA ASN A 93 10.78 -43.86 0.39
C ASN A 93 9.63 -42.87 0.24
N PRO A 94 8.57 -43.21 -0.52
CA PRO A 94 7.37 -42.37 -0.62
C PRO A 94 6.67 -42.11 0.71
N GLU A 95 6.75 -43.04 1.66
CA GLU A 95 6.15 -42.87 2.98
C GLU A 95 6.83 -41.74 3.78
N ASP A 96 8.16 -41.65 3.71
CA ASP A 96 8.94 -40.58 4.34
C ASP A 96 8.62 -39.23 3.68
N GLU A 97 8.44 -39.21 2.34
CA GLU A 97 8.01 -38.01 1.61
C GLU A 97 6.66 -37.51 2.11
N HIS A 98 5.68 -38.41 2.23
CA HIS A 98 4.34 -38.04 2.70
C HIS A 98 4.33 -37.58 4.16
N GLN A 99 5.06 -38.26 5.04
CA GLN A 99 5.14 -37.86 6.45
C GLN A 99 5.77 -36.49 6.63
N LEU A 100 6.86 -36.22 5.90
CA LEU A 100 7.55 -34.95 5.97
C LEU A 100 6.75 -33.83 5.31
N LEU A 101 6.10 -34.10 4.18
CA LEU A 101 5.20 -33.13 3.53
C LEU A 101 4.01 -32.78 4.43
N TRP A 102 3.41 -33.76 5.11
CA TRP A 102 2.32 -33.52 6.06
C TRP A 102 2.78 -32.67 7.25
N ARG A 103 4.00 -32.90 7.73
CA ARG A 103 4.59 -32.10 8.80
C ARG A 103 4.81 -30.65 8.37
N VAL A 104 5.36 -30.42 7.18
CA VAL A 104 5.52 -29.07 6.60
C VAL A 104 4.17 -28.39 6.44
N LEU A 105 3.19 -29.08 5.88
CA LEU A 105 1.84 -28.55 5.71
C LEU A 105 1.23 -28.14 7.06
N ARG A 106 1.34 -28.98 8.10
CA ARG A 106 0.85 -28.67 9.44
C ARG A 106 1.51 -27.42 10.02
N THR A 107 2.82 -27.27 9.86
CA THR A 107 3.56 -26.11 10.35
C THR A 107 3.14 -24.83 9.63
N LEU A 108 3.06 -24.88 8.30
CA LEU A 108 2.67 -23.72 7.50
C LEU A 108 1.21 -23.32 7.72
N MET A 109 0.29 -24.29 7.82
CA MET A 109 -1.14 -24.01 8.04
C MET A 109 -1.44 -23.36 9.39
N GLN A 110 -0.54 -23.49 10.37
CA GLN A 110 -0.63 -22.77 11.65
C GLN A 110 -0.21 -21.29 11.50
N PHE A 111 0.49 -20.97 10.42
CA PHE A 111 0.92 -19.63 10.07
C PHE A 111 -0.15 -18.91 9.27
N GLY A 112 -0.90 -18.01 9.93
CA GLY A 112 -1.86 -17.11 9.26
C GLY A 112 -1.22 -15.92 8.53
N GLY A 113 0.11 -15.89 8.44
CA GLY A 113 0.91 -14.81 7.84
C GLY A 113 2.20 -14.54 8.61
N ILE A 114 3.19 -13.97 7.95
CA ILE A 114 4.51 -13.64 8.52
C ILE A 114 4.47 -12.22 9.08
N ASN A 115 4.73 -12.08 10.38
CA ASN A 115 4.91 -10.76 10.97
C ASN A 115 6.31 -10.24 10.57
N PRO A 116 6.46 -8.96 10.22
CA PRO A 116 7.76 -8.40 9.83
C PRO A 116 8.84 -8.61 10.89
N GLU A 117 8.48 -8.56 12.18
CA GLU A 117 9.38 -8.78 13.32
C GLU A 117 10.00 -10.19 13.37
N ASP A 118 9.32 -11.19 12.80
CA ASP A 118 9.80 -12.58 12.71
C ASP A 118 10.67 -12.79 11.45
N GLY A 119 10.80 -11.75 10.62
CA GLY A 119 11.52 -11.78 9.35
C GLY A 119 13.02 -11.56 9.48
N VAL A 120 13.72 -11.85 8.39
CA VAL A 120 15.15 -11.55 8.23
C VAL A 120 15.32 -10.39 7.25
N GLY A 121 16.31 -9.52 7.49
CA GLY A 121 16.72 -8.48 6.54
C GLY A 121 15.56 -7.57 6.10
N ALA A 122 15.38 -7.45 4.78
CA ALA A 122 14.35 -6.59 4.19
C ALA A 122 12.90 -7.02 4.50
N VAL A 123 12.68 -8.22 5.04
CA VAL A 123 11.34 -8.65 5.50
C VAL A 123 10.92 -7.86 6.75
N VAL A 124 11.87 -7.45 7.58
CA VAL A 124 11.62 -6.64 8.79
C VAL A 124 11.12 -5.25 8.44
N GLU A 125 11.56 -4.72 7.31
CA GLU A 125 11.20 -3.39 6.81
C GLU A 125 9.80 -3.36 6.16
N GLN A 126 9.11 -4.51 6.09
CA GLN A 126 7.79 -4.56 5.46
C GLN A 126 6.76 -3.77 6.28
N PRO A 127 5.98 -2.88 5.63
CA PRO A 127 5.02 -2.01 6.32
C PRO A 127 3.79 -2.77 6.86
N PHE A 128 3.58 -4.01 6.41
CA PHE A 128 2.42 -4.82 6.78
C PHE A 128 2.82 -6.26 7.05
N LYS A 129 1.99 -6.96 7.84
CA LYS A 129 2.03 -8.42 7.95
C LYS A 129 1.89 -9.05 6.55
N LEU A 130 2.80 -9.96 6.20
CA LEU A 130 2.80 -10.66 4.93
C LEU A 130 1.75 -11.78 4.98
N PRO A 131 0.65 -11.68 4.21
CA PRO A 131 -0.30 -12.77 4.09
C PRO A 131 0.38 -14.00 3.47
N VAL A 132 0.11 -15.16 4.06
CA VAL A 132 0.57 -16.46 3.55
C VAL A 132 -0.67 -17.29 3.24
N GLN A 133 -0.72 -17.81 2.01
CA GLN A 133 -1.78 -18.69 1.53
C GLN A 133 -1.18 -20.03 1.16
N ILE A 134 -1.71 -21.12 1.70
CA ILE A 134 -1.15 -22.47 1.53
C ILE A 134 -2.25 -23.39 1.01
N ALA A 135 -1.90 -24.26 0.05
CA ALA A 135 -2.79 -25.27 -0.52
C ALA A 135 -4.11 -24.71 -1.11
N LEU A 136 -4.12 -23.44 -1.51
CA LEU A 136 -5.30 -22.83 -2.14
C LEU A 136 -5.36 -23.17 -3.63
N PRO A 137 -6.56 -23.37 -4.21
CA PRO A 137 -6.70 -23.50 -5.65
C PRO A 137 -6.15 -22.26 -6.36
N SER A 138 -5.24 -22.47 -7.32
CA SER A 138 -4.70 -21.42 -8.18
C SER A 138 -4.53 -21.94 -9.61
N ASP A 139 -4.44 -21.04 -10.59
CA ASP A 139 -4.21 -21.43 -11.99
C ASP A 139 -2.91 -22.19 -12.17
N ALA A 140 -1.92 -21.96 -11.31
CA ALA A 140 -0.67 -22.71 -11.29
C ALA A 140 -0.85 -24.20 -10.94
N VAL A 141 -1.81 -24.52 -10.06
CA VAL A 141 -2.15 -25.91 -9.74
C VAL A 141 -2.75 -26.62 -10.96
N ARG A 142 -3.46 -25.89 -11.84
CA ARG A 142 -4.04 -26.45 -13.06
C ARG A 142 -2.97 -26.83 -14.10
N ASN A 143 -1.90 -26.04 -14.18
CA ASN A 143 -0.80 -26.25 -15.13
C ASN A 143 0.38 -27.04 -14.53
N MET A 144 0.16 -27.72 -13.40
CA MET A 144 1.21 -28.45 -12.69
C MET A 144 1.92 -29.51 -13.56
N PRO A 145 1.24 -30.35 -14.37
CA PRO A 145 1.91 -31.35 -15.19
C PRO A 145 2.92 -30.74 -16.18
N ASP A 146 2.61 -29.58 -16.75
CA ASP A 146 3.49 -28.89 -17.70
C ASP A 146 4.75 -28.36 -16.99
N LEU A 147 4.59 -27.82 -15.77
CA LEU A 147 5.73 -27.37 -14.95
C LEU A 147 6.70 -28.53 -14.67
N TRP A 148 6.18 -29.72 -14.31
CA TRP A 148 7.01 -30.91 -14.09
C TRP A 148 7.64 -31.45 -15.37
N GLY A 149 6.92 -31.37 -16.49
CA GLY A 149 7.45 -31.74 -17.81
C GLY A 149 8.69 -30.92 -18.20
N VAL A 150 8.69 -29.61 -17.93
CA VAL A 150 9.84 -28.72 -18.20
C VAL A 150 11.05 -29.06 -17.32
N MET A 151 10.82 -29.57 -16.11
CA MET A 151 11.89 -29.93 -15.17
C MET A 151 12.51 -31.32 -15.45
N GLU A 152 12.02 -32.02 -16.48
CA GLU A 152 12.38 -33.40 -16.84
C GLU A 152 12.26 -34.36 -15.64
N ASN A 153 11.27 -34.11 -14.79
CA ASN A 153 11.14 -34.78 -13.51
C ASN A 153 9.74 -35.41 -13.35
N GLN A 154 9.66 -36.47 -12.54
CA GLN A 154 8.38 -37.12 -12.29
C GLN A 154 7.52 -36.26 -11.37
N LEU A 155 6.21 -36.19 -11.66
CA LEU A 155 5.25 -35.50 -10.83
C LEU A 155 5.29 -36.04 -9.39
N LYS A 156 5.64 -35.16 -8.45
CA LYS A 156 5.64 -35.45 -7.01
C LYS A 156 4.46 -34.75 -6.32
N PRO A 157 3.99 -35.30 -5.18
CA PRO A 157 3.10 -34.56 -4.29
C PRO A 157 3.71 -33.21 -3.92
N SER A 158 2.97 -32.14 -4.14
CA SER A 158 3.44 -30.78 -3.93
C SER A 158 2.37 -29.90 -3.30
N VAL A 159 2.82 -28.89 -2.56
CA VAL A 159 1.96 -27.90 -1.91
C VAL A 159 2.33 -26.54 -2.46
N ASN A 160 1.35 -25.80 -2.97
CA ASN A 160 1.56 -24.43 -3.38
C ASN A 160 1.48 -23.48 -2.18
N MET A 161 2.36 -22.49 -2.16
CA MET A 161 2.40 -21.46 -1.14
C MET A 161 2.54 -20.10 -1.83
N THR A 162 1.67 -19.16 -1.50
CA THR A 162 1.72 -17.79 -2.00
C THR A 162 2.00 -16.85 -0.84
N ILE A 163 2.99 -15.99 -0.99
CA ILE A 163 3.35 -14.96 0.00
C ILE A 163 3.24 -13.59 -0.67
N THR A 164 2.44 -12.70 -0.10
CA THR A 164 2.29 -11.34 -0.63
C THR A 164 3.22 -10.37 0.08
N VAL A 165 4.18 -9.81 -0.64
CA VAL A 165 5.10 -8.76 -0.16
C VAL A 165 4.69 -7.37 -0.65
N ALA A 166 5.11 -6.34 0.06
CA ALA A 166 5.05 -4.96 -0.42
C ALA A 166 6.38 -4.60 -1.10
N LEU A 167 6.28 -4.07 -2.32
CA LEU A 167 7.35 -3.48 -3.10
C LEU A 167 7.13 -1.97 -3.14
N GLU A 168 7.99 -1.23 -2.43
CA GLU A 168 7.98 0.23 -2.52
C GLU A 168 8.45 0.64 -3.91
N THR A 169 7.74 1.59 -4.51
CA THR A 169 8.15 2.21 -5.76
C THR A 169 8.44 3.66 -5.46
N ASP A 170 9.65 4.14 -5.75
CA ASP A 170 10.09 5.53 -5.52
C ASP A 170 9.41 6.57 -6.43
N LEU A 171 8.20 6.27 -6.93
CA LEU A 171 7.38 7.19 -7.70
C LEU A 171 6.78 8.23 -6.75
N ALA A 172 7.52 9.29 -6.49
CA ALA A 172 7.00 10.52 -5.89
C ALA A 172 6.67 11.53 -7.00
N ILE A 173 5.43 12.03 -7.01
CA ILE A 173 5.07 13.16 -7.86
C ILE A 173 5.02 14.40 -6.98
N GLU A 174 5.93 15.34 -7.22
CA GLU A 174 5.86 16.69 -6.65
C GLU A 174 5.02 17.58 -7.56
N ALA A 175 3.95 18.16 -7.00
CA ALA A 175 3.09 19.10 -7.70
C ALA A 175 2.81 20.34 -6.82
N PRO A 176 2.64 21.52 -7.42
CA PRO A 176 2.25 22.71 -6.66
C PRO A 176 0.85 22.52 -6.06
N LEU A 177 0.62 23.12 -4.90
CA LEU A 177 -0.67 23.08 -4.22
C LEU A 177 -1.73 23.87 -5.00
N VAL A 178 -2.86 23.24 -5.29
CA VAL A 178 -4.03 23.95 -5.83
C VAL A 178 -4.81 24.53 -4.65
N LEU A 179 -4.69 25.86 -4.46
CA LEU A 179 -5.36 26.61 -3.40
C LEU A 179 -6.69 27.23 -3.84
N THR A 180 -6.85 27.46 -5.15
CA THR A 180 -8.00 28.14 -5.74
C THR A 180 -8.54 27.37 -6.95
N SER A 181 -9.84 27.11 -6.97
CA SER A 181 -10.54 26.58 -8.14
C SER A 181 -11.58 27.58 -8.63
N THR A 182 -11.42 28.05 -9.88
CA THR A 182 -12.33 29.01 -10.51
C THR A 182 -13.27 28.27 -11.46
N PHE A 183 -14.58 28.42 -11.24
CA PHE A 183 -15.60 27.95 -12.17
C PHE A 183 -16.24 29.16 -12.85
N ARG A 184 -16.18 29.20 -14.18
CA ARG A 184 -16.84 30.23 -15.00
C ARG A 184 -17.93 29.58 -15.84
N VAL A 185 -19.15 30.08 -15.71
CA VAL A 185 -20.30 29.68 -16.55
C VAL A 185 -20.70 30.89 -17.37
N GLY A 186 -20.90 30.70 -18.67
CA GLY A 186 -21.19 31.79 -19.58
C GLY A 186 -21.58 31.32 -20.97
N GLN A 187 -21.93 32.27 -21.84
CA GLN A 187 -22.15 32.01 -23.27
C GLN A 187 -20.85 32.14 -24.05
N GLY A 188 -20.58 31.19 -24.94
CA GLY A 188 -19.38 31.15 -25.79
C GLY A 188 -19.67 30.58 -27.17
N LEU A 189 -18.78 30.87 -28.12
CA LEU A 189 -18.80 30.23 -29.44
C LEU A 189 -18.21 28.81 -29.31
N PRO A 190 -18.86 27.76 -29.85
CA PRO A 190 -18.41 26.37 -29.68
C PRO A 190 -16.98 26.09 -30.16
N GLU A 191 -16.50 26.86 -31.14
CA GLU A 191 -15.22 26.63 -31.81
C GLU A 191 -14.01 27.11 -31.01
N THR A 192 -14.15 28.14 -30.17
CA THR A 192 -13.01 28.76 -29.47
C THR A 192 -12.87 28.32 -28.01
N GLN A 193 -13.86 27.60 -27.44
CA GLN A 193 -13.94 27.25 -26.01
C GLN A 193 -13.75 28.46 -25.06
N GLN A 194 -13.92 29.68 -25.58
CA GLN A 194 -13.80 30.91 -24.82
C GLN A 194 -15.20 31.47 -24.55
N LEU A 195 -15.45 31.84 -23.30
CA LEU A 195 -16.66 32.52 -22.92
C LEU A 195 -16.61 33.94 -23.48
N THR A 196 -17.57 34.29 -24.33
CA THR A 196 -17.80 35.65 -24.83
C THR A 196 -18.47 36.54 -23.78
N HIS A 197 -19.23 35.93 -22.86
CA HIS A 197 -19.82 36.58 -21.71
C HIS A 197 -19.81 35.61 -20.53
N VAL A 198 -19.40 36.05 -19.34
CA VAL A 198 -19.42 35.24 -18.11
C VAL A 198 -20.69 35.62 -17.34
N ASP A 199 -21.64 34.70 -17.27
CA ASP A 199 -22.91 34.90 -16.56
C ASP A 199 -22.72 34.75 -15.04
N VAL A 200 -21.85 33.83 -14.62
CA VAL A 200 -21.56 33.53 -13.22
C VAL A 200 -20.09 33.13 -13.05
N GLU A 201 -19.37 33.78 -12.13
CA GLU A 201 -18.02 33.39 -11.69
C GLU A 201 -18.09 32.95 -10.23
N ILE A 202 -17.69 31.71 -9.95
CA ILE A 202 -17.75 31.10 -8.62
C ILE A 202 -16.37 30.59 -8.22
N TYR A 203 -15.98 30.92 -6.99
CA TYR A 203 -14.75 30.48 -6.35
C TYR A 203 -15.03 29.50 -5.20
N HIS A 204 -14.15 28.52 -5.08
CA HIS A 204 -14.01 27.70 -3.88
C HIS A 204 -12.64 28.02 -3.28
N ILE A 205 -12.61 28.38 -2.00
CA ILE A 205 -11.38 28.72 -1.29
C ILE A 205 -11.15 27.69 -0.19
N GLY A 206 -9.90 27.26 -0.06
CA GLY A 206 -9.45 26.41 1.04
C GLY A 206 -8.28 27.09 1.75
N GLY A 207 -8.35 27.19 3.06
CA GLY A 207 -7.33 27.81 3.89
C GLY A 207 -7.05 26.98 5.15
N ARG A 208 -6.01 27.38 5.89
CA ARG A 208 -5.67 26.76 7.17
C ARG A 208 -5.71 27.76 8.30
N VAL A 209 -6.18 27.34 9.46
CA VAL A 209 -6.01 28.11 10.69
C VAL A 209 -4.70 27.72 11.37
N ILE A 210 -3.83 28.70 11.60
CA ILE A 210 -2.47 28.52 12.16
C ILE A 210 -2.36 29.22 13.51
N SER A 211 -1.83 28.53 14.53
CA SER A 211 -1.48 29.07 15.84
C SER A 211 0.04 28.98 16.04
N GLU A 212 0.73 30.12 16.09
CA GLU A 212 2.19 30.20 16.35
C GLU A 212 3.01 29.18 15.52
N ASP A 213 2.78 29.17 14.20
CA ASP A 213 3.40 28.27 13.20
C ASP A 213 2.99 26.79 13.24
N THR A 214 2.06 26.42 14.12
CA THR A 214 1.46 25.08 14.15
C THR A 214 -0.01 25.10 13.74
N PRO A 215 -0.51 24.00 13.14
CA PRO A 215 -1.92 23.90 12.77
C PRO A 215 -2.81 23.95 14.02
N ALA A 216 -3.88 24.74 14.01
CA ALA A 216 -4.76 24.87 15.17
C ALA A 216 -5.53 23.58 15.53
N GLY A 217 -5.58 22.59 14.62
CA GLY A 217 -6.27 21.32 14.81
C GLY A 217 -7.76 21.37 14.52
N ALA A 218 -8.49 20.31 14.90
CA ALA A 218 -9.93 20.19 14.67
C ALA A 218 -10.77 21.04 15.63
N GLY A 219 -11.93 21.50 15.15
CA GLY A 219 -12.94 22.14 15.99
C GLY A 219 -12.82 23.66 16.13
N VAL A 220 -12.00 24.31 15.31
CA VAL A 220 -12.03 25.78 15.20
C VAL A 220 -13.15 26.18 14.26
N GLN A 221 -14.05 27.05 14.72
CA GLN A 221 -15.11 27.60 13.91
C GLN A 221 -14.59 28.79 13.11
N VAL A 222 -14.77 28.73 11.80
CA VAL A 222 -14.46 29.80 10.85
C VAL A 222 -15.78 30.25 10.25
N THR A 223 -16.13 31.52 10.46
CA THR A 223 -17.40 32.11 10.02
C THR A 223 -17.15 33.24 9.04
N LEU A 224 -17.75 33.17 7.86
CA LEU A 224 -17.81 34.30 6.92
C LEU A 224 -18.91 35.26 7.36
N LEU A 225 -18.56 36.39 7.95
CA LEU A 225 -19.51 37.35 8.51
C LEU A 225 -20.44 37.94 7.44
N ASN A 226 -19.93 38.20 6.23
CA ASN A 226 -20.70 38.79 5.14
C ASN A 226 -21.77 37.84 4.57
N ARG A 227 -21.62 36.53 4.80
CA ARG A 227 -22.52 35.49 4.27
C ARG A 227 -23.27 34.72 5.36
N GLY A 228 -22.74 34.68 6.58
CA GLY A 228 -23.27 33.91 7.71
C GLY A 228 -22.85 32.42 7.73
N ASP A 229 -22.07 31.97 6.74
CA ASP A 229 -21.65 30.57 6.63
C ASP A 229 -20.57 30.27 7.68
N THR A 230 -20.72 29.17 8.42
CA THR A 230 -19.74 28.70 9.41
C THR A 230 -19.29 27.29 9.04
N VAL A 231 -17.98 27.07 9.10
CA VAL A 231 -17.35 25.76 8.88
C VAL A 231 -16.40 25.45 10.03
N GLU A 232 -16.25 24.17 10.36
CA GLU A 232 -15.32 23.72 11.38
C GLU A 232 -14.05 23.19 10.74
N THR A 233 -12.90 23.46 11.36
CA THR A 233 -11.62 22.94 10.90
C THR A 233 -11.50 21.43 11.13
N ASP A 234 -10.83 20.75 10.21
CA ASP A 234 -10.49 19.33 10.35
C ASP A 234 -9.28 19.10 11.29
N ALA A 235 -8.86 17.85 11.48
CA ALA A 235 -7.71 17.50 12.33
C ALA A 235 -6.39 18.17 11.91
N ALA A 236 -6.30 18.64 10.66
CA ALA A 236 -5.16 19.37 10.13
C ALA A 236 -5.35 20.90 10.20
N GLY A 237 -6.44 21.42 10.78
CA GLY A 237 -6.74 22.85 10.87
C GLY A 237 -7.28 23.46 9.57
N GLN A 238 -7.75 22.64 8.63
CA GLN A 238 -8.18 23.09 7.30
C GLN A 238 -9.66 23.43 7.26
N PHE A 239 -10.02 24.46 6.50
CA PHE A 239 -11.41 24.83 6.22
C PHE A 239 -11.63 25.08 4.72
N VAL A 240 -12.86 24.91 4.25
CA VAL A 240 -13.24 25.16 2.85
C VAL A 240 -14.55 25.94 2.80
N PHE A 241 -14.54 27.05 2.05
CA PHE A 241 -15.76 27.77 1.69
C PHE A 241 -16.03 27.63 0.20
N ALA A 242 -17.26 27.26 -0.11
CA ALA A 242 -17.73 26.99 -1.45
C ALA A 242 -18.66 28.11 -1.96
N TYR A 243 -18.74 28.25 -3.28
CA TYR A 243 -19.70 29.14 -3.94
C TYR A 243 -19.49 30.65 -3.65
N LEU A 244 -18.24 31.11 -3.47
CA LEU A 244 -17.93 32.52 -3.24
C LEU A 244 -17.93 33.31 -4.55
N GLN A 245 -18.38 34.56 -4.48
CA GLN A 245 -18.26 35.53 -5.56
C GLN A 245 -16.93 36.31 -5.39
N PRO A 246 -16.36 36.88 -6.46
CA PRO A 246 -15.21 37.76 -6.29
C PRO A 246 -15.56 38.99 -5.42
N GLY A 247 -14.71 39.29 -4.45
CA GLY A 247 -14.95 40.38 -3.50
C GLY A 247 -14.18 40.23 -2.19
N GLU A 248 -14.39 41.18 -1.27
CA GLU A 248 -13.84 41.16 0.08
C GLU A 248 -14.81 40.49 1.05
N TYR A 249 -14.28 39.62 1.91
CA TYR A 249 -15.02 38.90 2.93
C TYR A 249 -14.34 39.05 4.29
N ASP A 250 -15.12 39.37 5.30
CA ASP A 250 -14.69 39.35 6.70
C ASP A 250 -14.92 37.96 7.28
N VAL A 251 -13.87 37.40 7.86
CA VAL A 251 -13.84 36.10 8.48
C VAL A 251 -13.64 36.26 9.97
N GLU A 252 -14.48 35.60 10.77
CA GLU A 252 -14.32 35.47 12.21
C GLU A 252 -13.91 34.05 12.56
N ILE A 253 -12.91 33.92 13.43
CA ILE A 253 -12.37 32.65 13.88
C ILE A 253 -12.60 32.54 15.38
N ILE A 254 -13.22 31.44 15.79
CA ILE A 254 -13.54 31.13 17.18
C ILE A 254 -12.99 29.75 17.49
N ALA A 255 -12.05 29.67 18.43
CA ALA A 255 -11.58 28.41 19.00
C ALA A 255 -12.08 28.28 20.45
N GLU A 256 -12.29 27.04 20.89
CA GLU A 256 -12.80 26.74 22.24
C GLU A 256 -11.94 27.41 23.32
N GLY A 257 -12.55 28.30 24.12
CA GLY A 257 -11.87 29.04 25.19
C GLY A 257 -11.02 30.25 24.74
N ARG A 258 -10.99 30.61 23.46
CA ARG A 258 -10.28 31.81 22.94
C ARG A 258 -11.27 32.91 22.51
N LYS A 259 -10.81 34.16 22.51
CA LYS A 259 -11.59 35.30 21.99
C LYS A 259 -11.66 35.23 20.47
N ALA A 260 -12.81 35.62 19.91
CA ALA A 260 -13.00 35.70 18.47
C ALA A 260 -11.97 36.64 17.83
N LYS A 261 -11.35 36.21 16.74
CA LYS A 261 -10.38 36.99 15.97
C LYS A 261 -10.93 37.22 14.56
N ARG A 262 -10.83 38.45 14.06
CA ARG A 262 -11.37 38.85 12.76
C ARG A 262 -10.25 39.12 11.77
N HIS A 263 -10.46 38.65 10.55
CA HIS A 263 -9.58 38.83 9.40
C HIS A 263 -10.40 39.25 8.19
N SER A 264 -9.78 39.97 7.26
CA SER A 264 -10.40 40.27 5.98
C SER A 264 -9.63 39.53 4.89
N ILE A 265 -10.36 38.85 4.00
CA ILE A 265 -9.80 38.10 2.88
C ILE A 265 -10.38 38.62 1.57
N THR A 266 -9.56 38.65 0.52
CA THR A 266 -9.99 38.98 -0.83
C THR A 266 -10.12 37.69 -1.64
N VAL A 267 -11.20 37.53 -2.38
CA VAL A 267 -11.42 36.40 -3.28
C VAL A 267 -11.43 36.91 -4.73
N PRO A 268 -10.56 36.38 -5.62
CA PRO A 268 -9.50 35.40 -5.37
C PRO A 268 -8.22 36.02 -4.76
N SER A 269 -7.52 35.25 -3.94
CA SER A 269 -6.18 35.51 -3.38
C SER A 269 -5.30 34.25 -3.55
N ASP A 270 -3.98 34.44 -3.48
CA ASP A 270 -2.97 33.37 -3.54
C ASP A 270 -2.80 32.63 -2.20
N ASN A 271 -3.33 33.20 -1.11
CA ASN A 271 -3.27 32.60 0.22
C ASN A 271 -4.54 32.92 1.03
N TYR A 272 -5.05 31.92 1.74
CA TYR A 272 -6.19 32.01 2.66
C TYR A 272 -5.89 31.46 4.05
N ASP A 273 -4.61 31.33 4.41
CA ASP A 273 -4.21 30.94 5.76
C ASP A 273 -4.52 32.06 6.74
N LEU A 274 -5.18 31.70 7.85
CA LEU A 274 -5.65 32.63 8.85
C LEU A 274 -4.98 32.36 10.20
N PRO A 275 -4.36 33.37 10.83
CA PRO A 275 -3.75 33.18 12.14
C PRO A 275 -4.80 33.21 13.25
N LEU A 276 -4.81 32.20 14.11
CA LEU A 276 -5.68 32.09 15.29
C LEU A 276 -5.39 33.17 16.34
#